data_AF-A0A4S8MHI0-F1
#
_entry.id   AF-A0A4S8MHI0-F1
#
_cell.length_a   1.000
_cell.length_b   1.000
_cell.length_c   1.000
_cell.angle_alpha   90.00
_cell.angle_beta   90.00
_cell.angle_gamma   90.00
#
_symmetry.space_group_name_H-M   'P 1'
#
loop_
_entity.id
_entity.type
_entity.pdbx_description
1 polymer ?
#
loop_
_entity_poly.entity_id
_entity_poly.type
_entity_poly.pdbx_seq_one_letter_code
_entity_poly.pdbx_strand_id
1 'polypeptide(L)'
;MSNNQNAEPQLVAEMLAAFYTINSTRREQGKDPLDSKVIPGIAMRGIVPIFYLLDVTRELVDALQAGSYPTRETVLRRCIPPVQSVADYRQVGILVLDNRKVVLKCYEAFKKFLVRN
;
A
#
# COMPACT_ATOMS: atom_id res chain seq x y z
N MET A 1 -9.74 14.02 -19.33
CA MET A 1 -10.70 13.51 -18.32
C MET A 1 -9.92 13.00 -17.12
N SER A 2 -9.64 13.85 -16.14
CA SER A 2 -8.91 13.45 -14.93
C SER A 2 -9.87 12.76 -13.99
N ASN A 3 -9.79 11.43 -13.92
CA ASN A 3 -10.42 10.64 -12.89
C ASN A 3 -9.88 11.09 -11.52
N ASN A 4 -10.55 12.05 -10.89
CA ASN A 4 -10.25 12.53 -9.53
C ASN A 4 -10.78 11.51 -8.49
N GLN A 5 -10.72 10.22 -8.81
CA GLN A 5 -10.99 9.16 -7.86
C GLN A 5 -9.84 9.18 -6.86
N ASN A 6 -10.20 9.29 -5.58
CA ASN A 6 -9.27 9.04 -4.51
C ASN A 6 -8.73 7.61 -4.72
N ALA A 7 -7.46 7.49 -5.09
CA ALA A 7 -6.83 6.19 -5.37
C ALA A 7 -6.62 5.38 -4.09
N GLU A 8 -6.71 6.02 -2.91
CA GLU A 8 -6.41 5.38 -1.63
C GLU A 8 -7.43 4.28 -1.25
N PRO A 9 -8.76 4.46 -1.35
CA PRO A 9 -9.72 3.36 -1.15
C PRO A 9 -9.49 2.16 -2.07
N GLN A 10 -9.23 2.40 -3.37
CA GLN A 10 -8.94 1.32 -4.31
C GLN A 10 -7.66 0.59 -3.93
N LEU A 11 -6.60 1.33 -3.60
CA LEU A 11 -5.34 0.74 -3.16
C LEU A 11 -5.54 -0.12 -1.91
N VAL A 12 -6.29 0.35 -0.93
CA VAL A 12 -6.60 -0.44 0.28
C VAL A 12 -7.33 -1.74 -0.08
N ALA A 13 -8.32 -1.68 -0.98
CA ALA A 13 -9.02 -2.88 -1.45
C ALA A 13 -8.08 -3.87 -2.14
N GLU A 14 -7.16 -3.38 -2.99
CA GLU A 14 -6.15 -4.21 -3.65
C GLU A 14 -5.16 -4.83 -2.65
N MET A 15 -4.77 -4.09 -1.61
CA MET A 15 -3.88 -4.60 -0.56
C MET A 15 -4.55 -5.73 0.25
N LEU A 16 -5.84 -5.60 0.56
CA LEU A 16 -6.64 -6.66 1.21
C LEU A 16 -6.79 -7.87 0.30
N ALA A 17 -7.12 -7.66 -0.98
CA ALA A 17 -7.22 -8.72 -1.97
C ALA A 17 -5.90 -9.46 -2.15
N ALA A 18 -4.76 -8.76 -2.13
CA ALA A 18 -3.44 -9.38 -2.20
C ALA A 18 -3.20 -10.31 -1.00
N PHE A 19 -3.54 -9.89 0.22
CA PHE A 19 -3.43 -10.77 1.40
C PHE A 19 -4.35 -11.99 1.32
N TYR A 20 -5.59 -11.80 0.89
CA TYR A 20 -6.54 -12.89 0.66
C TYR A 20 -5.98 -13.91 -0.33
N THR A 21 -5.50 -13.46 -1.50
CA THR A 21 -4.91 -14.31 -2.53
C THR A 21 -3.67 -15.04 -2.02
N ILE A 22 -2.78 -14.37 -1.29
CA ILE A 22 -1.60 -15.00 -0.66
C ILE A 22 -2.03 -16.18 0.22
N ASN A 23 -3.03 -15.99 1.09
CA ASN A 23 -3.50 -17.05 1.97
C ASN A 23 -4.25 -18.17 1.23
N SER A 24 -5.01 -17.85 0.17
CA SER A 24 -5.62 -18.86 -0.71
C SER A 24 -4.56 -19.75 -1.34
N THR A 25 -3.54 -19.14 -1.98
CA THR A 25 -2.43 -19.86 -2.60
C THR A 25 -1.63 -20.68 -1.59
N ARG A 26 -1.45 -20.20 -0.35
CA ARG A 26 -0.79 -21.00 0.71
C ARG A 26 -1.58 -22.26 1.06
N ARG A 27 -2.91 -22.17 1.19
CA ARG A 27 -3.78 -23.33 1.45
C ARG A 27 -3.72 -24.35 0.32
N GLU A 28 -3.76 -23.88 -0.92
CA GLU A 28 -3.61 -24.74 -2.12
C GLU A 28 -2.25 -25.45 -2.14
N GLN A 29 -1.20 -24.84 -1.57
CA GLN A 29 0.13 -25.42 -1.41
C GLN A 29 0.29 -26.28 -0.14
N GLY A 30 -0.77 -26.50 0.64
CA GLY A 30 -0.69 -27.24 1.92
C GLY A 30 0.10 -26.52 3.02
N LYS A 31 0.30 -25.21 2.90
CA LYS A 31 0.97 -24.37 3.91
C LYS A 31 -0.05 -23.71 4.81
N ASP A 32 0.34 -23.49 6.06
CA ASP A 32 -0.46 -22.70 6.99
C ASP A 32 -0.66 -21.26 6.44
N PRO A 33 -1.89 -20.72 6.48
CA PRO A 33 -2.14 -19.34 6.13
C PRO A 33 -1.40 -18.41 7.09
N LEU A 34 -1.07 -17.20 6.64
CA LEU A 34 -0.49 -16.16 7.48
C LEU A 34 -1.56 -15.54 8.38
N ASP A 35 -1.20 -15.23 9.62
CA ASP A 35 -2.08 -14.50 10.54
C ASP A 35 -2.05 -12.99 10.28
N SER A 36 -0.89 -12.48 9.84
CA SER A 36 -0.75 -11.11 9.34
C SER A 36 0.36 -10.99 8.31
N LYS A 37 0.31 -9.92 7.51
CA LYS A 37 1.39 -9.52 6.61
C LYS A 37 1.30 -8.03 6.33
N VAL A 38 2.46 -7.37 6.35
CA VAL A 38 2.57 -6.02 5.79
C VAL A 38 2.48 -6.11 4.27
N ILE A 39 1.42 -5.53 3.71
CA ILE A 39 1.25 -5.39 2.27
C ILE A 39 1.74 -4.00 1.87
N PRO A 40 2.69 -3.89 0.92
CA PRO A 40 3.09 -2.61 0.34
C PRO A 40 2.19 -2.21 -0.84
N GLY A 41 1.88 -0.92 -0.96
CA GLY A 41 1.14 -0.34 -2.07
C GLY A 41 1.70 1.02 -2.50
N ILE A 42 1.54 1.39 -3.77
CA ILE A 42 1.92 2.70 -4.30
C ILE A 42 0.72 3.27 -5.04
N ALA A 43 0.25 4.46 -4.66
CA ALA A 43 -0.76 5.19 -5.42
C ALA A 43 -0.09 6.27 -6.28
N MET A 44 -0.49 6.32 -7.56
CA MET A 44 -0.08 7.37 -8.48
C MET A 44 -1.20 8.42 -8.58
N ARG A 45 -0.93 9.64 -8.12
CA ARG A 45 -1.79 10.80 -8.44
C ARG A 45 -1.15 11.59 -9.57
N GLY A 46 -1.46 11.21 -10.81
CA GLY A 46 -0.76 11.71 -11.99
C GLY A 46 0.73 11.35 -11.91
N ILE A 47 1.58 12.37 -11.71
CA ILE A 47 3.04 12.26 -11.63
C ILE A 47 3.57 12.21 -10.17
N VAL A 48 2.67 12.04 -9.20
CA VAL A 48 2.98 12.12 -7.76
C VAL A 48 2.81 10.73 -7.13
N PRO A 49 3.89 9.94 -7.01
CA PRO A 49 3.85 8.67 -6.27
C PRO A 49 3.78 8.92 -4.77
N ILE A 50 2.84 8.22 -4.11
CA ILE A 50 2.70 8.13 -2.66
C ILE A 50 2.81 6.66 -2.25
N PHE A 51 3.59 6.37 -1.21
CA PHE A 51 3.86 5.01 -0.75
C PHE A 51 2.99 4.68 0.46
N TYR A 52 2.50 3.44 0.50
CA TYR A 52 1.59 2.95 1.53
C TYR A 52 2.04 1.60 2.08
N LEU A 53 1.85 1.40 3.38
CA LEU A 53 2.00 0.11 4.05
C LEU A 53 0.76 -0.16 4.89
N LEU A 54 0.16 -1.32 4.70
CA LEU A 54 -0.98 -1.79 5.48
C LEU A 54 -0.58 -3.09 6.18
N ASP A 55 -0.71 -3.15 7.50
CA ASP A 55 -0.63 -4.42 8.22
C ASP A 55 -1.99 -5.11 8.09
N VAL A 56 -2.09 -6.08 7.18
CA VAL A 56 -3.33 -6.83 6.95
C VAL A 56 -3.30 -8.07 7.83
N THR A 57 -4.34 -8.25 8.63
CA THR A 57 -4.51 -9.42 9.51
C THR A 57 -5.60 -10.34 8.96
N ARG A 58 -5.55 -11.62 9.34
CA ARG A 58 -6.64 -12.56 9.07
C ARG A 58 -7.93 -12.11 9.73
N GLU A 59 -7.88 -11.66 10.98
CA GLU A 59 -9.04 -11.10 11.70
C GLU A 59 -9.73 -9.99 10.90
N LEU A 60 -8.96 -9.06 10.29
CA LEU A 60 -9.51 -8.01 9.47
C LEU A 60 -10.27 -8.56 8.26
N VAL A 61 -9.68 -9.52 7.55
CA VAL A 61 -10.32 -10.14 6.37
C VAL A 61 -11.55 -10.94 6.77
N ASP A 62 -11.49 -11.70 7.87
CA ASP A 62 -12.60 -12.49 8.38
C ASP A 62 -13.77 -11.59 8.82
N ALA A 63 -13.48 -10.46 9.49
CA ALA A 63 -14.50 -9.48 9.87
C ALA A 63 -15.17 -8.86 8.64
N LEU A 64 -14.38 -8.47 7.64
CA LEU A 64 -14.90 -7.95 6.37
C LEU A 64 -15.79 -8.96 5.64
N GLN A 65 -15.41 -10.25 5.64
CA GLN A 65 -16.23 -11.31 5.05
C GLN A 65 -17.53 -11.56 5.80
N ALA A 66 -17.49 -11.47 7.13
CA ALA A 66 -18.66 -11.61 7.99
C ALA A 66 -19.57 -10.35 7.99
N GLY A 67 -19.14 -9.25 7.38
CA GLY A 67 -19.84 -7.97 7.46
C GLY A 67 -19.82 -7.36 8.87
N SER A 68 -18.81 -7.70 9.68
CA SER A 68 -18.63 -7.21 11.05
C SER A 68 -17.45 -6.24 11.15
N TYR A 69 -17.38 -5.51 12.27
CA TYR A 69 -16.24 -4.65 12.57
C TYR A 69 -15.10 -5.47 13.16
N PRO A 70 -13.84 -5.26 12.71
CA PRO A 70 -12.68 -5.87 13.35
C PRO A 70 -12.51 -5.31 14.77
N THR A 71 -12.01 -6.14 15.68
CA THR A 71 -11.73 -5.70 17.06
C THR A 71 -10.43 -4.92 17.14
N ARG A 72 -9.47 -5.24 16.28
CA ARG A 72 -8.20 -4.53 16.18
C ARG A 72 -8.26 -3.38 15.17
N GLU A 73 -7.76 -2.21 15.59
CA GLU A 73 -7.59 -1.06 14.71
C GLU A 73 -6.64 -1.40 13.55
N THR A 74 -7.05 -1.01 12.34
CA THR A 74 -6.25 -1.16 11.12
C THR A 74 -5.63 0.18 10.76
N VAL A 75 -4.29 0.25 10.77
CA VAL A 75 -3.54 1.48 10.50
C VAL A 75 -2.89 1.44 9.12
N LEU A 76 -3.33 2.34 8.24
CA LEU A 76 -2.69 2.59 6.95
C LEU A 76 -1.56 3.60 7.13
N ARG A 77 -0.31 3.17 6.91
CA ARG A 77 0.85 4.07 6.96
C ARG A 77 1.07 4.67 5.59
N ARG A 78 1.11 6.00 5.52
CA ARG A 78 1.32 6.77 4.29
C ARG A 78 2.65 7.52 4.33
N CYS A 79 3.43 7.42 3.27
CA CYS A 79 4.69 8.13 3.09
C CYS A 79 4.61 8.99 1.81
N ILE A 80 4.57 10.31 2.02
CA ILE A 80 4.79 11.30 0.96
C ILE A 80 6.31 11.50 0.88
N PRO A 81 6.93 11.34 -0.30
CA PRO A 81 8.37 11.54 -0.46
C PRO A 81 8.84 12.87 0.17
N PRO A 82 9.90 12.86 1.00
CA PRO A 82 10.36 14.03 1.73
C PRO A 82 11.20 14.94 0.82
N VAL A 83 10.56 15.47 -0.22
CA VAL A 83 11.13 16.46 -1.13
C VAL A 83 11.15 17.84 -0.47
N GLN A 84 11.93 18.77 -1.02
CA GLN A 84 12.14 20.10 -0.44
C GLN A 84 10.85 20.90 -0.24
N SER A 85 9.91 20.82 -1.20
CA SER A 85 8.61 21.47 -1.12
C SER A 85 7.48 20.47 -1.38
N VAL A 86 6.80 20.04 -0.32
CA VAL A 86 5.65 19.12 -0.42
C VAL A 86 4.45 19.79 -1.09
N ALA A 87 4.31 21.11 -0.95
CA ALA A 87 3.26 21.88 -1.63
C ALA A 87 3.44 21.80 -3.15
N ASP A 88 4.65 22.07 -3.64
CA ASP A 88 4.96 22.03 -5.07
C ASP A 88 4.97 20.60 -5.60
N TYR A 89 5.39 19.63 -4.79
CA TYR A 89 5.41 18.21 -5.16
C TYR A 89 4.07 17.71 -5.70
N ARG A 90 2.96 18.20 -5.16
CA ARG A 90 1.62 17.82 -5.63
C ARG A 90 1.33 18.27 -7.06
N GLN A 91 2.02 19.31 -7.53
CA GLN A 91 1.86 19.88 -8.87
C GLN A 91 2.92 19.35 -9.84
N VAL A 92 4.18 19.28 -9.41
CA VAL A 92 5.32 18.98 -10.29
C VAL A 92 5.89 17.57 -10.13
N GLY A 93 5.51 16.85 -9.07
CA GLY A 93 5.83 15.43 -8.86
C GLY A 93 7.25 15.04 -9.25
N ILE A 94 7.36 13.97 -10.06
CA ILE A 94 8.61 13.45 -10.60
C ILE A 94 9.14 14.20 -11.84
N LEU A 95 8.48 15.26 -12.31
CA LEU A 95 8.98 16.05 -13.44
C LEU A 95 10.26 16.79 -13.05
N VAL A 96 10.34 17.28 -11.81
CA VAL A 96 11.56 17.87 -11.26
C VAL A 96 12.57 16.77 -10.93
N LEU A 97 13.80 16.93 -11.43
CA LEU A 97 14.86 15.94 -11.30
C LEU A 97 15.19 15.63 -9.84
N ASP A 98 15.25 16.64 -8.97
CA ASP A 98 15.58 16.44 -7.56
C ASP A 98 14.46 15.72 -6.80
N ASN A 99 13.19 16.02 -7.11
CA ASN A 99 12.07 15.24 -6.59
C ASN A 99 12.17 13.77 -7.02
N ARG A 100 12.49 13.53 -8.30
CA ARG A 100 12.66 12.16 -8.82
C ARG A 100 13.75 11.39 -8.08
N LYS A 101 14.88 12.02 -7.76
CA LYS A 101 15.96 11.39 -6.97
C LYS A 101 15.45 10.96 -5.59
N VAL A 102 14.69 11.81 -4.90
CA VAL A 102 14.12 11.49 -3.58
C VAL A 102 13.10 10.36 -3.69
N VAL A 103 12.20 10.42 -4.69
CA VAL A 103 11.20 9.37 -4.95
C VAL A 103 11.87 8.02 -5.19
N LEU A 104 12.94 7.98 -5.97
CA LEU A 104 13.68 6.74 -6.23
C LEU A 104 14.36 6.21 -4.96
N LYS A 105 14.90 7.07 -4.09
CA LYS A 105 15.40 6.64 -2.78
C LYS A 105 14.29 6.04 -1.90
N CYS A 106 13.10 6.64 -1.91
CA CYS A 106 11.93 6.08 -1.22
C CYS A 106 11.56 4.72 -1.80
N TYR A 107 11.52 4.57 -3.14
CA TYR A 107 11.24 3.31 -3.80
C TYR A 107 12.27 2.22 -3.45
N GLU A 108 13.56 2.55 -3.43
CA GLU A 108 14.62 1.63 -3.00
C GLU A 108 14.43 1.15 -1.55
N ALA A 109 14.11 2.06 -0.63
CA ALA A 109 13.79 1.70 0.75
C ALA A 109 12.51 0.85 0.84
N PHE A 110 11.52 1.15 -0.01
CA PHE A 110 10.22 0.50 -0.05
C PHE A 110 10.30 -0.95 -0.53
N LYS A 111 11.22 -1.29 -1.43
CA LYS A 111 11.43 -2.68 -1.89
C LYS A 111 11.71 -3.67 -0.77
N LYS A 112 12.26 -3.21 0.38
CA LYS A 112 12.48 -4.05 1.56
C LYS A 112 11.21 -4.68 2.12
N PHE A 113 10.02 -4.17 1.75
CA PHE A 113 8.72 -4.69 2.17
C PHE A 113 8.09 -5.66 1.15
N LEU A 114 8.65 -5.81 -0.06
CA LEU A 114 8.09 -6.68 -1.11
C LEU A 114 8.41 -8.16 -0.87
N VAL A 115 9.50 -8.47 -0.14
CA VAL A 115 9.96 -9.85 0.06
C VAL A 115 10.54 -10.01 1.46
N ARG A 116 9.84 -10.77 2.30
CA ARG A 116 10.44 -11.68 3.28
C ARG A 116 9.65 -12.98 3.21
N ASN A 117 10.28 -13.96 2.56
CA ASN A 117 9.94 -15.37 2.69
C ASN A 117 10.55 -15.89 3.99
#